data_AF-A0A816BJP0-F1
#
_entry.id   AF-A0A816BJP0-F1
#
_cell.length_a   1.000
_cell.length_b   1.000
_cell.length_c   1.000
_cell.angle_alpha   90.00
_cell.angle_beta   90.00
_cell.angle_gamma   90.00
#
_symmetry.space_group_name_H-M   'P 1'
#
loop_
_entity.id
_entity.type
_entity.pdbx_description
1 polymer ?
#
loop_
_entity_poly.entity_id
_entity_poly.type
_entity_poly.pdbx_seq_one_letter_code
_entity_poly.pdbx_strand_id
1 'polypeptide(L)'
;MSTTSEISNLVEEINLKPQLVSFLVNGVLFELNEELIQKRASNSILAREDRRAQFYDIDKNVYVFDQPSDVFEVLVYFISTGLLSRPTNINNLKLYSLLSFFEMDKTVINTFKKMEHLVFEINWEKTQ
;
A
#
# COMPACT_ATOMS: atom_id res chain seq x y z
N MET A 1 44.46 -5.74 -13.98
CA MET A 1 43.85 -5.89 -12.64
C MET A 1 42.76 -4.82 -12.47
N SER A 2 41.63 -4.90 -13.19
CA SER A 2 40.57 -3.85 -13.17
C SER A 2 39.15 -4.42 -12.96
N THR A 3 38.96 -5.71 -13.22
CA THR A 3 37.62 -6.34 -13.30
C THR A 3 36.89 -6.45 -11.97
N THR A 4 37.62 -6.59 -10.85
CA THR A 4 37.00 -6.80 -9.53
C THR A 4 36.38 -5.51 -8.96
N SER A 5 36.99 -4.34 -9.20
CA SER A 5 36.42 -3.05 -8.76
C SER A 5 35.22 -2.63 -9.60
N GLU A 6 35.24 -2.89 -10.91
CA GLU A 6 34.11 -2.60 -11.80
C GLU A 6 32.88 -3.45 -11.44
N ILE A 7 33.07 -4.73 -11.13
CA ILE A 7 31.99 -5.61 -10.68
C ILE A 7 31.45 -5.18 -9.31
N SER A 8 32.33 -4.81 -8.37
CA SER A 8 31.91 -4.34 -7.04
C SER A 8 31.05 -3.08 -7.13
N ASN A 9 31.45 -2.12 -7.97
CA ASN A 9 30.71 -0.87 -8.18
C ASN A 9 29.35 -1.14 -8.86
N LEU A 10 29.29 -2.06 -9.82
CA LEU A 10 28.03 -2.46 -10.46
C LEU A 10 27.08 -3.17 -9.48
N VAL A 11 27.62 -4.01 -8.59
CA VAL A 11 26.83 -4.68 -7.54
C VAL A 11 26.31 -3.66 -6.51
N GLU A 12 27.12 -2.67 -6.14
CA GLU A 12 26.68 -1.55 -5.29
C GLU A 12 25.62 -0.69 -5.98
N GLU A 13 25.80 -0.32 -7.25
CA GLU A 13 24.80 0.44 -8.02
C GLU A 13 23.48 -0.33 -8.22
N ILE A 14 23.54 -1.65 -8.41
CA ILE A 14 22.35 -2.52 -8.47
C ILE A 14 21.63 -2.54 -7.11
N ASN A 15 22.37 -2.63 -6.00
CA ASN A 15 21.81 -2.58 -4.65
C ASN A 15 21.29 -1.19 -4.24
N LEU A 16 21.71 -0.13 -4.93
CA LEU A 16 21.23 1.24 -4.70
C LEU A 16 19.91 1.55 -5.42
N LYS A 17 19.53 0.77 -6.44
CA LYS A 17 18.25 0.98 -7.13
C LYS A 17 17.10 0.49 -6.25
N PRO A 18 16.09 1.33 -6.01
CA PRO A 18 14.91 0.89 -5.27
C PRO A 18 14.25 -0.26 -6.03
N GLN A 19 14.03 -1.37 -5.34
CA GLN A 19 13.25 -2.47 -5.89
C GLN A 19 11.81 -1.98 -6.05
N LEU A 20 11.34 -1.91 -7.29
CA LEU A 20 9.96 -1.54 -7.59
C LEU A 20 9.11 -2.79 -7.79
N VAL A 21 7.87 -2.71 -7.31
CA VAL A 21 6.83 -3.71 -7.56
C VAL A 21 5.68 -3.07 -8.30
N SER A 22 5.23 -3.75 -9.35
CA SER A 22 4.17 -3.30 -10.24
C SER A 22 2.81 -3.89 -9.87
N PHE A 23 1.81 -3.02 -9.78
CA PHE A 23 0.43 -3.35 -9.44
C PHE A 23 -0.50 -2.81 -10.51
N LEU A 24 -1.24 -3.68 -11.18
CA LEU A 24 -2.29 -3.30 -12.13
C LEU A 24 -3.64 -3.32 -11.39
N VAL A 25 -4.18 -2.14 -11.10
CA VAL A 25 -5.42 -1.98 -10.34
C VAL A 25 -6.49 -1.41 -11.26
N ASN A 26 -7.51 -2.22 -11.59
CA ASN A 26 -8.57 -1.89 -12.55
C ASN A 26 -8.06 -1.20 -13.85
N GLY A 27 -6.97 -1.75 -14.41
CA GLY A 27 -6.36 -1.26 -15.66
C GLY A 27 -5.35 -0.11 -15.50
N VAL A 28 -5.14 0.41 -14.29
CA VAL A 28 -4.14 1.45 -14.00
C VAL A 28 -2.89 0.82 -13.38
N LEU A 29 -1.73 1.08 -13.98
CA LEU A 29 -0.45 0.58 -13.47
C LEU A 29 0.11 1.52 -12.40
N PHE A 30 0.47 0.95 -11.26
CA PHE A 30 1.16 1.61 -10.16
C PHE A 30 2.48 0.91 -9.91
N GLU A 31 3.56 1.69 -9.80
CA GLU A 31 4.87 1.20 -9.37
C GLU A 31 5.16 1.74 -7.98
N LEU A 32 5.49 0.84 -7.05
CA LEU A 32 5.78 1.19 -5.67
C LEU A 32 7.15 0.65 -5.26
N ASN A 33 7.85 1.41 -4.43
CA ASN A 33 9.08 0.97 -3.80
C ASN A 33 8.77 -0.11 -2.75
N GLU A 34 9.36 -1.29 -2.91
CA GLU A 34 9.20 -2.45 -2.04
C GLU A 34 9.60 -2.14 -0.59
N GLU A 35 10.69 -1.41 -0.36
CA GLU A 35 11.12 -1.00 0.99
C GLU A 35 10.05 -0.16 1.68
N LEU A 36 9.41 0.76 0.95
CA LEU A 36 8.35 1.60 1.50
C LEU A 36 7.08 0.79 1.80
N ILE A 37 6.74 -0.17 0.94
CA ILE A 37 5.65 -1.12 1.20
C ILE A 37 5.94 -1.91 2.48
N GLN A 38 7.13 -2.51 2.60
CA GLN A 38 7.54 -3.26 3.79
C GLN A 38 7.51 -2.39 5.05
N LYS A 39 7.95 -1.13 4.97
CA LYS A 39 8.00 -0.21 6.10
C LYS A 39 6.63 0.25 6.60
N ARG A 40 5.67 0.47 5.69
CA ARG A 40 4.39 1.15 5.99
C ARG A 40 3.18 0.24 5.94
N ALA A 41 3.33 -0.97 5.41
CA ALA A 41 2.26 -1.91 5.19
C ALA A 41 2.72 -3.37 5.38
N SER A 42 3.64 -3.63 6.33
CA SER A 42 4.35 -4.92 6.50
C SER A 42 3.46 -6.16 6.56
N ASN A 43 2.26 -6.07 7.15
CA ASN A 43 1.33 -7.20 7.24
C ASN A 43 0.30 -7.24 6.09
N SER A 44 0.26 -6.20 5.26
CA SER A 44 -0.70 -6.09 4.15
C SER A 44 -0.46 -7.15 3.08
N ILE A 45 -1.48 -7.39 2.26
CA ILE A 45 -1.35 -8.20 1.04
C ILE A 45 -0.24 -7.65 0.15
N LEU A 46 -0.07 -6.32 0.09
CA LEU A 46 0.94 -5.68 -0.76
C LEU A 46 2.37 -6.01 -0.35
N ALA A 47 2.66 -6.15 0.96
CA ALA A 47 4.00 -6.45 1.47
C ALA A 47 4.31 -7.94 1.55
N ARG A 48 3.28 -8.76 1.77
CA ARG A 48 3.44 -10.18 2.00
C ARG A 48 3.48 -10.94 0.69
N GLU A 49 4.67 -11.32 0.23
CA GLU A 49 4.89 -12.07 -1.00
C GLU A 49 4.02 -13.34 -1.07
N ASP A 50 3.92 -14.08 0.03
CA ASP A 50 3.08 -15.28 0.14
C ASP A 50 1.59 -15.00 -0.08
N ARG A 51 1.13 -13.77 0.21
CA ARG A 51 -0.26 -13.34 0.02
C ARG A 51 -0.52 -12.72 -1.34
N ARG A 52 0.40 -11.88 -1.84
CA ARG A 52 0.26 -11.27 -3.17
C ARG A 52 0.51 -12.26 -4.31
N ALA A 53 1.22 -13.37 -4.07
CA ALA A 53 1.54 -14.38 -5.09
C ALA A 53 0.31 -14.86 -5.90
N GLN A 54 -0.86 -15.00 -5.27
CA GLN A 54 -2.09 -15.42 -5.95
C GLN A 54 -2.63 -14.40 -6.97
N PHE A 55 -2.17 -13.15 -6.91
CA PHE A 55 -2.57 -12.06 -7.81
C PHE A 55 -1.54 -11.81 -8.91
N TYR A 56 -0.46 -12.58 -8.95
CA TYR A 56 0.63 -12.35 -9.90
C TYR A 56 0.27 -12.86 -11.31
N ASP A 57 0.34 -11.96 -12.29
CA ASP A 57 0.24 -12.26 -13.72
C ASP A 57 1.67 -12.39 -14.26
N ILE A 58 2.07 -13.63 -14.55
CA ILE A 58 3.43 -13.97 -14.99
C ILE A 58 3.78 -13.38 -16.36
N ASP A 59 2.79 -13.27 -17.25
CA ASP A 59 3.02 -12.78 -18.62
C ASP A 59 3.27 -11.27 -18.63
N LYS A 60 2.64 -10.55 -17.70
CA LYS A 60 2.79 -9.10 -17.55
C LYS A 60 3.82 -8.69 -16.51
N ASN A 61 4.27 -9.62 -15.66
CA ASN A 61 5.13 -9.35 -14.51
C ASN A 61 4.53 -8.27 -13.57
N VAL A 62 3.24 -8.38 -13.27
CA VAL A 62 2.50 -7.46 -12.38
C VAL A 62 1.56 -8.21 -11.46
N TYR A 63 1.22 -7.61 -10.31
CA TYR A 63 0.13 -8.09 -9.47
C TYR A 63 -1.18 -7.40 -9.88
N VAL A 64 -2.25 -8.17 -10.10
CA VAL A 64 -3.52 -7.66 -10.62
C VAL A 64 -4.59 -7.62 -9.52
N PHE A 65 -5.19 -6.45 -9.30
CA PHE A 65 -6.28 -6.28 -8.34
C PHE A 65 -7.52 -5.68 -9.00
N ASP A 66 -8.67 -6.30 -8.74
CA ASP A 66 -9.98 -5.76 -9.10
C ASP A 66 -10.49 -4.85 -7.97
N GLN A 67 -9.87 -3.70 -7.81
CA GLN A 67 -10.21 -2.68 -6.81
C GLN A 67 -10.30 -1.29 -7.47
N PRO A 68 -11.03 -0.33 -6.88
CA PRO A 68 -11.11 1.02 -7.44
C PRO A 68 -9.75 1.72 -7.45
N SER A 69 -9.23 2.04 -8.65
CA SER A 69 -7.90 2.62 -8.84
C SER A 69 -7.77 4.03 -8.24
N ASP A 70 -8.84 4.82 -8.27
CA ASP A 70 -8.94 6.14 -7.65
C ASP A 70 -8.80 6.08 -6.13
N VAL A 71 -9.37 5.04 -5.51
CA VAL A 71 -9.22 4.80 -4.07
C VAL A 71 -7.83 4.22 -3.76
N PHE A 72 -7.29 3.37 -4.64
CA PHE A 72 -5.95 2.80 -4.50
C PHE A 72 -4.85 3.86 -4.52
N GLU A 73 -5.04 4.95 -5.26
CA GLU A 73 -4.12 6.10 -5.27
C GLU A 73 -3.89 6.69 -3.87
N VAL A 74 -4.89 6.64 -2.98
CA VAL A 74 -4.73 7.08 -1.58
C VAL A 74 -3.77 6.17 -0.82
N LEU A 75 -3.84 4.85 -1.07
CA LEU A 75 -2.92 3.88 -0.47
C LEU A 75 -1.50 4.07 -1.01
N VAL A 76 -1.36 4.34 -2.32
CA VAL A 76 -0.07 4.68 -2.94
C VAL A 76 0.52 5.95 -2.31
N TYR A 77 -0.29 6.98 -2.13
CA TYR A 77 0.11 8.22 -1.48
C TYR A 77 0.57 7.98 -0.04
N PHE A 78 -0.17 7.19 0.75
CA PHE A 78 0.21 6.81 2.10
C PHE A 78 1.53 6.01 2.13
N ILE A 79 1.68 5.01 1.26
CA ILE A 79 2.92 4.20 1.19
C ILE A 79 4.11 5.06 0.74
N SER A 80 3.90 6.08 -0.09
CA SER A 80 4.97 6.95 -0.60
C SER A 80 5.36 8.05 0.40
N THR A 81 4.40 8.63 1.12
CA THR A 81 4.62 9.80 1.99
C THR A 81 4.56 9.51 3.48
N GLY A 82 3.85 8.45 3.89
CA GLY A 82 3.49 8.17 5.28
C GLY A 82 2.26 8.94 5.76
N LEU A 83 1.64 9.76 4.91
CA LEU A 83 0.47 10.57 5.25
C LEU A 83 -0.79 9.88 4.76
N LEU A 84 -1.70 9.55 5.68
CA LEU A 84 -3.02 9.04 5.33
C LEU A 84 -3.99 10.21 5.23
N SER A 85 -4.44 10.53 4.03
CA SER A 85 -5.40 11.61 3.78
C SER A 85 -6.41 11.17 2.73
N ARG A 86 -7.70 11.36 3.00
CA ARG A 86 -8.77 11.02 2.06
C ARG A 86 -9.17 12.26 1.24
N PRO A 87 -9.04 12.22 -0.09
CA PRO A 87 -9.64 13.21 -0.98
C PRO A 87 -11.15 13.35 -0.78
N THR A 88 -11.67 14.58 -0.86
CA THR A 88 -13.09 14.86 -0.58
C THR A 88 -14.06 14.18 -1.56
N ASN A 89 -13.61 13.87 -2.77
CA ASN A 89 -14.36 13.12 -3.79
C ASN A 89 -14.44 11.62 -3.51
N ILE A 90 -13.63 11.08 -2.59
CA ILE A 90 -13.62 9.66 -2.23
C ILE A 90 -14.49 9.43 -1.00
N ASN A 91 -15.45 8.51 -1.08
CA ASN A 91 -16.27 8.14 0.07
C ASN A 91 -15.42 7.43 1.16
N ASN A 92 -15.60 7.79 2.42
CA ASN A 92 -14.85 7.22 3.54
C ASN A 92 -15.03 5.70 3.71
N LEU A 93 -16.23 5.16 3.46
CA LEU A 93 -16.50 3.72 3.50
C LEU A 93 -15.81 2.98 2.34
N LYS A 94 -15.66 3.61 1.17
CA LYS A 94 -14.89 3.02 0.06
C LYS A 94 -13.42 2.89 0.43
N LEU A 95 -12.81 3.94 0.98
CA LEU A 95 -11.42 3.89 1.45
C LEU A 95 -11.26 2.91 2.61
N TYR A 96 -12.20 2.88 3.57
CA TYR A 96 -12.19 1.88 4.64
C TYR A 96 -12.21 0.44 4.09
N SER A 97 -13.07 0.17 3.11
CA SER A 97 -13.20 -1.14 2.49
C SER A 97 -11.91 -1.53 1.78
N LEU A 98 -11.26 -0.59 1.08
CA LEU A 98 -9.97 -0.80 0.43
C LEU A 98 -8.85 -1.11 1.46
N LEU A 99 -8.73 -0.30 2.51
CA LEU A 99 -7.74 -0.52 3.59
C LEU A 99 -7.96 -1.88 4.27
N SER A 100 -9.21 -2.29 4.41
CA SER A 100 -9.57 -3.61 4.97
C SER A 100 -9.25 -4.74 4.00
N PHE A 101 -9.53 -4.58 2.70
CA PHE A 101 -9.23 -5.56 1.66
C PHE A 101 -7.74 -5.85 1.59
N PHE A 102 -6.89 -4.82 1.57
CA PHE A 102 -5.43 -5.00 1.56
C PHE A 102 -4.86 -5.44 2.91
N GLU A 103 -5.69 -5.66 3.93
CA GLU A 103 -5.27 -6.07 5.28
C GLU A 103 -4.25 -5.10 5.89
N MET A 104 -4.49 -3.80 5.75
CA MET A 104 -3.63 -2.77 6.36
C MET A 104 -3.57 -2.94 7.88
N ASP A 105 -2.44 -2.53 8.46
CA ASP A 105 -2.23 -2.66 9.90
C ASP A 105 -3.36 -2.02 10.71
N LYS A 106 -3.72 -2.67 11.84
CA LYS A 106 -4.79 -2.20 12.73
C LYS A 106 -4.57 -0.75 13.18
N THR A 107 -3.32 -0.32 13.33
CA THR A 107 -2.95 1.05 13.67
C THR A 107 -3.35 2.05 12.58
N VAL A 108 -3.12 1.71 11.30
CA VAL A 108 -3.54 2.51 10.13
C VAL A 108 -5.07 2.58 10.07
N ILE A 109 -5.74 1.42 10.18
CA ILE A 109 -7.20 1.33 10.15
C ILE A 109 -7.84 2.12 11.30
N ASN A 110 -7.32 1.99 12.53
CA ASN A 110 -7.87 2.70 13.69
C ASN A 110 -7.62 4.20 13.62
N THR A 111 -6.47 4.63 13.11
CA THR A 111 -6.18 6.05 12.84
C THR A 111 -7.17 6.61 11.84
N PHE A 112 -7.40 5.91 10.72
CA PHE A 112 -8.39 6.29 9.72
C PHE A 112 -9.79 6.43 10.32
N LYS A 113 -10.24 5.42 11.09
CA LYS A 113 -11.55 5.44 11.74
C LYS A 113 -11.76 6.65 12.65
N LYS A 114 -10.72 7.03 13.40
CA LYS A 114 -10.76 8.21 14.28
C LYS A 114 -10.82 9.50 13.48
N MET A 115 -10.01 9.63 12.42
CA MET A 115 -10.00 10.82 11.54
C MET A 115 -11.34 11.04 10.83
N GLU A 116 -12.00 9.96 10.43
CA GLU A 116 -13.26 9.99 9.69
C GLU A 116 -14.50 9.90 10.59
N HIS A 117 -14.33 9.92 11.91
CA HIS A 117 -15.41 9.74 12.88
C HIS A 117 -16.26 8.47 12.64
N LEU A 118 -15.65 7.39 12.14
CA LEU A 118 -16.30 6.09 11.93
C LEU A 118 -16.47 5.28 13.21
N VAL A 119 -15.91 5.75 14.32
CA VAL A 119 -16.11 5.20 15.67
C VAL A 119 -16.80 6.26 16.50
N PHE A 120 -17.97 5.93 17.03
CA PHE A 120 -18.70 6.77 17.97
C PHE A 120 -18.59 6.18 19.38
N GLU A 121 -18.28 7.02 20.35
CA GLU A 121 -18.48 6.68 21.76
C GLU A 121 -19.99 6.73 22.05
N ILE A 122 -20.56 5.60 22.45
CA ILE A 122 -21.94 5.57 22.92
C ILE A 122 -21.94 6.08 24.35
N ASN A 123 -22.34 7.35 24.53
CA ASN A 123 -22.58 7.93 25.84
C ASN A 123 -23.94 7.47 26.36
N TRP A 124 -23.95 6.45 27.23
CA TRP A 124 -25.16 5.89 27.83
C TRP A 124 -25.87 6.83 28.82
N GLU A 125 -25.29 8.00 29.13
CA GLU A 125 -25.76 8.89 30.20
C GLU A 125 -26.71 10.03 29.78
N LYS A 126 -27.27 10.02 28.57
CA LYS A 126 -28.30 11.02 28.18
C LYS A 126 -29.60 10.39 27.73
N THR A 127 -30.14 9.54 28.61
CA THR A 127 -31.56 9.19 28.61
C THR A 127 -32.17 9.66 29.93
N GLN A 128 -32.37 10.98 30.07
CA GLN A 128 -33.31 11.59 31.01
C GLN A 128 -34.02 12.75 30.33
#